data_AF-A0A951A3G8-F1
#
_entry.id   AF-A0A951A3G8-F1
#
_cell.length_a   1.000
_cell.length_b   1.000
_cell.length_c   1.000
_cell.angle_alpha   90.00
_cell.angle_beta   90.00
_cell.angle_gamma   90.00
#
_symmetry.space_group_name_H-M   'P 1'
#
loop_
_entity.id
_entity.type
_entity.pdbx_description
1 polymer ?
#
loop_
_entity_poly.entity_id
_entity_poly.type
_entity_poly.pdbx_seq_one_letter_code
_entity_poly.pdbx_strand_id
1 'polypeptide(L)' 'QMGITRQTLHRILAERSAITAGMALRLGKFCGNGPDLWLGMQNLHDLWHEERALAGELARIKTRKAA' A
#
# COMPACT_ATOMS: atom_id res chain seq x y z
N GLN A 1 -3.17 -4.99 21.90
CA GLN A 1 -3.74 -3.75 21.32
C GLN A 1 -3.82 -3.74 19.79
N MET A 2 -2.93 -4.38 19.01
CA MET A 2 -3.16 -4.66 17.57
C MET A 2 -2.90 -6.12 17.14
N GLY A 3 -2.47 -6.99 18.06
CA GLY A 3 -2.17 -8.40 17.79
C GLY A 3 -0.96 -8.63 16.87
N ILE A 4 0.02 -7.72 16.90
CA ILE A 4 1.29 -7.79 16.14
C ILE A 4 2.47 -7.56 17.07
N THR A 5 3.67 -7.97 16.67
CA THR A 5 4.89 -7.73 17.46
C THR A 5 5.34 -6.27 17.33
N ARG A 6 6.13 -5.80 18.31
CA ARG A 6 6.77 -4.48 18.23
C ARG A 6 7.71 -4.37 17.03
N GLN A 7 8.38 -5.45 16.64
CA GLN A 7 9.24 -5.45 15.45
C GLN A 7 8.42 -5.25 14.17
N THR A 8 7.24 -5.86 14.05
CA THR A 8 6.34 -5.64 12.91
C THR A 8 5.93 -4.17 12.82
N LEU A 9 5.49 -3.57 13.92
CA LEU A 9 5.13 -2.16 13.95
C LEU A 9 6.32 -1.27 13.57
N HIS A 10 7.50 -1.54 14.14
CA HIS A 10 8.71 -0.79 13.82
C HIS A 10 9.07 -0.88 12.33
N ARG A 11 8.92 -2.05 11.70
CA ARG A 11 9.19 -2.19 10.26
C ARG A 11 8.25 -1.33 9.40
N ILE A 12 6.98 -1.22 9.78
CA ILE A 12 6.02 -0.35 9.08
C ILE A 12 6.40 1.11 9.28
N LEU A 13 6.67 1.52 10.52
CA LEU A 13 7.07 2.90 10.85
C LEU A 13 8.39 3.31 10.21
N ALA A 14 9.28 2.35 9.95
CA ALA A 14 10.55 2.55 9.25
C ALA A 14 10.42 2.40 7.73
N GLU A 15 9.21 2.26 7.18
CA GLU A 15 8.93 2.09 5.75
C GLU A 15 9.61 0.85 5.13
N ARG A 16 9.94 -0.16 5.96
CA ARG A 16 10.59 -1.42 5.56
C ARG A 16 9.61 -2.57 5.36
N SER A 17 8.31 -2.28 5.40
CA SER A 17 7.25 -3.25 5.17
C SER A 17 6.00 -2.51 4.71
N ALA A 18 5.42 -2.98 3.60
CA ALA A 18 4.12 -2.51 3.13
C ALA A 18 3.01 -2.84 4.15
N ILE A 19 1.95 -2.03 4.12
CA ILE A 19 0.70 -2.30 4.81
C ILE A 19 -0.10 -3.31 3.99
N THR A 20 -0.11 -4.56 4.45
CA THR A 20 -0.98 -5.60 3.89
C THR A 20 -2.44 -5.39 4.31
N ALA A 21 -3.39 -6.03 3.62
CA ALA A 21 -4.81 -6.01 4.00
C ALA A 21 -5.04 -6.41 5.48
N GLY A 22 -4.32 -7.43 5.97
CA GLY A 22 -4.39 -7.85 7.37
C GLY A 22 -3.87 -6.79 8.34
N MET A 23 -2.87 -6.00 7.94
CA MET A 23 -2.38 -4.88 8.74
C MET A 23 -3.33 -3.69 8.71
N ALA A 24 -3.90 -3.38 7.55
CA ALA A 24 -4.91 -2.33 7.39
C ALA A 24 -6.14 -2.58 8.26
N LEU A 25 -6.63 -3.83 8.36
CA LEU A 25 -7.70 -4.20 9.30
C LEU A 25 -7.35 -3.90 10.76
N ARG A 26 -6.10 -4.19 11.16
CA ARG A 26 -5.63 -3.98 12.53
C ARG A 26 -5.47 -2.50 12.85
N LEU A 27 -4.86 -1.74 11.95
CA LEU A 27 -4.69 -0.29 12.07
C LEU A 27 -6.04 0.43 12.05
N GLY A 28 -6.92 0.07 11.11
CA GLY A 28 -8.26 0.61 11.00
C GLY A 28 -9.11 0.37 12.26
N LYS A 29 -9.04 -0.84 12.83
CA LYS A 29 -9.71 -1.15 14.10
C LYS A 29 -9.10 -0.39 15.29
N PHE A 30 -7.78 -0.24 15.31
CA PHE A 30 -7.07 0.43 16.40
C PHE A 30 -7.27 1.95 16.39
N CYS A 31 -7.24 2.57 15.21
CA CYS A 31 -7.38 4.02 15.02
C CYS A 31 -8.83 4.48 14.82
N GLY A 32 -9.78 3.57 14.61
CA GLY A 32 -11.19 3.91 14.42
C GLY A 32 -11.53 4.54 13.06
N ASN A 33 -10.64 4.40 12.07
CA ASN A 33 -10.77 5.03 10.74
C ASN A 33 -10.96 4.03 9.59
N GLY A 34 -11.09 2.73 9.90
CA GLY A 34 -11.33 1.68 8.92
C GLY A 34 -10.09 1.29 8.10
N PRO A 35 -10.11 0.13 7.42
CA PRO A 35 -8.97 -0.40 6.67
C PRO A 35 -8.73 0.33 5.34
N ASP A 36 -9.77 0.88 4.72
CA ASP A 36 -9.71 1.42 3.35
C ASP A 36 -8.79 2.63 3.25
N LEU A 37 -8.72 3.45 4.30
CA LEU A 37 -7.78 4.57 4.38
C LEU A 37 -6.33 4.08 4.23
N TRP A 38 -5.96 3.05 4.98
CA TRP A 38 -4.61 2.53 5.01
C TRP A 38 -4.23 1.82 3.71
N LEU A 39 -5.16 1.05 3.12
CA LEU A 39 -4.97 0.45 1.81
C LEU A 39 -4.89 1.50 0.70
N GLY A 40 -5.68 2.56 0.79
CA GLY A 40 -5.60 3.69 -0.14
C GLY A 40 -4.22 4.34 -0.12
N MET A 41 -3.67 4.60 1.07
CA MET A 41 -2.31 5.13 1.23
C MET A 41 -1.24 4.19 0.65
N GLN A 42 -1.34 2.89 0.93
CA GLN A 42 -0.41 1.90 0.39
C GLN A 42 -0.48 1.83 -1.15
N ASN A 43 -1.69 1.81 -1.71
CA ASN A 43 -1.89 1.79 -3.16
C ASN A 43 -1.29 3.03 -3.83
N LEU A 44 -1.49 4.22 -3.27
CA LEU A 44 -0.91 5.45 -3.82
C LEU A 44 0.62 5.42 -3.79
N HIS A 45 1.21 4.94 -2.69
CA HIS A 45 2.65 4.78 -2.54
C HIS A 45 3.22 3.80 -3.57
N ASP A 46 2.57 2.64 -3.74
CA ASP A 46 3.03 1.58 -4.63
C ASP A 46 2.88 1.99 -6.09
N LEU A 47 1.75 2.61 -6.46
CA LEU A 47 1.56 3.17 -7.80
C LEU A 47 2.65 4.20 -8.14
N TRP A 48 2.95 5.13 -7.23
CA TRP A 48 3.98 6.13 -7.48
C TRP A 48 5.37 5.52 -7.72
N HIS A 49 5.73 4.47 -6.98
CA HIS A 49 7.01 3.78 -7.18
C HIS A 49 7.02 2.98 -8.49
N GLU A 50 5.98 2.19 -8.74
CA GLU A 50 5.89 1.32 -9.92
C GLU A 50 5.74 2.12 -11.22
N GLU A 51 5.00 3.23 -11.23
CA GLU A 51 4.91 4.13 -12.39
C GLU A 51 6.29 4.64 -12.81
N ARG A 52 7.15 4.96 -11.84
CA ARG A 52 8.51 5.46 -12.09
C ARG A 52 9.44 4.34 -12.53
N ALA A 53 9.35 3.17 -11.91
CA ALA A 53 10.16 2.01 -12.27
C ALA A 53 9.80 1.49 -13.68
N LEU A 54 8.52 1.47 -14.02
CA LEU A 54 7.99 0.94 -15.27
C LEU A 54 7.80 2.00 -16.36
N ALA A 55 8.22 3.26 -16.14
CA ALA A 55 7.95 4.37 -17.05
C ALA A 55 8.30 4.06 -18.53
N GLY A 56 9.47 3.44 -18.76
CA GLY A 56 9.91 3.06 -20.11
C GLY A 56 9.12 1.90 -20.72
N GLU A 57 8.63 0.97 -19.91
CA GLU A 57 7.77 -0.13 -20.36
C GLU A 57 6.36 0.38 -20.66
N LEU A 58 5.76 1.14 -19.74
CA LEU A 58 4.45 1.75 -19.88
C LEU A 58 4.35 2.60 -21.16
N ALA A 59 5.40 3.35 -21.51
CA ALA A 59 5.46 4.14 -22.74
C ALA A 59 5.37 3.31 -24.04
N ARG A 60 5.72 2.02 -23.99
CA ARG A 60 5.66 1.10 -25.14
C ARG A 60 4.33 0.35 -25.24
N ILE A 61 3.55 0.32 -24.16
CA ILE A 61 2.25 -0.36 -24.13
C ILE A 61 1.23 0.51 -24.88
N LYS A 62 0.66 -0.05 -25.95
CA LYS A 62 -0.38 0.65 -26.73
C LYS A 62 -1.73 0.56 -26.01
N THR A 63 -2.32 1.71 -25.69
CA THR A 63 -3.70 1.79 -25.18
C THR A 63 -4.67 1.24 -26.21
N ARG A 64 -5.38 0.16 -25.87
CA ARG A 64 -6.52 -0.32 -26.66
C ARG A 64 -7.75 0.47 -26.27
N LYS A 65 -8.47 1.03 -27.24
CA LYS A 65 -9.81 1.58 -27.00
C LYS A 65 -10.78 0.44 -26.74
N ALA A 66 -11.57 0.55 -25.67
CA ALA A 66 -12.71 -0.33 -25.47
C ALA A 66 -13.72 -0.12 -26.61
N ALA A 67 -14.35 -1.22 -27.06
CA ALA A 67 -15.40 -1.20 -28.09
C ALA A 67 -16.67 -0.54 -27.57
#